data_AF-A0A2S2PQE4-F1
#
_entry.id   AF-A0A2S2PQE4-F1
#
_cell.length_a   1.000
_cell.length_b   1.000
_cell.length_c   1.000
_cell.angle_alpha   90.00
_cell.angle_beta   90.00
_cell.angle_gamma   90.00
#
_symmetry.space_group_name_H-M   'P 1'
#
loop_
_entity.id
_entity.type
_entity.pdbx_description
1 polymer ?
#
loop_
_entity_poly.entity_id
_entity_poly.type
_entity_poly.pdbx_seq_one_letter_code
_entity_poly.pdbx_strand_id
1 'polypeptide(L)'
;PLLAHIFKALIYWPTKQEILANMPVCFNNFLDTTVVLDCTEISVQVPKCLACRIRLYSNYKSTFTLKFMIGITPGGLISFVSEPYGGRISDKVIFEQSGFNKMSYP
;
A
#
# COMPACT_ATOMS: atom_id res chain seq x y z
N PRO A 1 4.54 2.00 -16.98
CA PRO A 1 5.87 2.60 -17.27
C PRO A 1 6.95 1.52 -17.12
N LEU A 2 8.12 1.67 -17.74
CA LEU A 2 9.16 0.63 -17.79
C LEU A 2 9.61 0.17 -16.39
N LEU A 3 9.86 1.10 -15.47
CA LEU A 3 10.24 0.77 -14.09
C LEU A 3 9.17 -0.08 -13.37
N ALA A 4 7.89 0.29 -13.52
CA ALA A 4 6.81 -0.47 -12.90
C ALA A 4 6.71 -1.90 -13.46
N HIS A 5 7.03 -2.09 -14.74
CA HIS A 5 7.07 -3.42 -15.34
C HIS A 5 8.22 -4.26 -14.77
N ILE A 6 9.43 -3.68 -14.66
CA ILE A 6 10.62 -4.35 -14.12
C ILE A 6 10.40 -4.73 -12.66
N PHE A 7 9.90 -3.81 -11.83
CA PHE A 7 9.73 -4.04 -10.40
C PHE A 7 8.51 -4.86 -10.02
N LYS A 8 7.60 -5.13 -10.96
CA LYS A 8 6.40 -5.95 -10.68
C LYS A 8 6.77 -7.33 -10.14
N ALA A 9 7.86 -7.93 -10.62
CA ALA A 9 8.32 -9.24 -10.17
C ALA A 9 8.82 -9.25 -8.70
N LEU A 10 9.12 -8.09 -8.12
CA LEU A 10 9.57 -7.98 -6.73
C LEU A 10 8.41 -7.94 -5.73
N ILE A 11 7.18 -7.74 -6.21
CA ILE A 11 5.98 -7.65 -5.37
C ILE A 11 5.28 -9.00 -5.43
N TYR A 12 5.47 -9.81 -4.40
CA TYR A 12 4.85 -11.12 -4.27
C TYR A 12 4.48 -11.37 -2.81
N TRP A 13 3.58 -12.33 -2.60
CA TRP A 13 3.21 -12.77 -1.26
C TRP A 13 4.12 -13.91 -0.80
N PRO A 14 5.04 -13.68 0.15
CA PRO A 14 5.94 -14.72 0.61
C PRO A 14 5.23 -15.74 1.49
N THR A 15 5.85 -16.91 1.63
CA THR A 15 5.38 -17.97 2.53
C THR A 15 5.57 -17.57 4.00
N LYS A 16 4.81 -18.18 4.93
CA LYS A 16 5.01 -17.96 6.37
C LYS A 16 6.43 -18.31 6.83
N GLN A 17 7.07 -19.32 6.21
CA GLN A 17 8.45 -19.70 6.50
C GLN A 17 9.45 -18.60 6.11
N GLU A 18 9.30 -18.02 4.91
CA GLU A 18 10.13 -16.90 4.45
C GLU A 18 9.96 -15.66 5.34
N ILE A 19 8.73 -15.37 5.77
CA ILE A 19 8.45 -14.24 6.69
C ILE A 19 9.15 -14.48 8.04
N LEU A 20 8.98 -15.67 8.62
CA LEU A 20 9.62 -16.03 9.89
C LEU A 20 11.15 -16.01 9.82
N ALA A 21 11.73 -16.45 8.70
CA ALA A 21 13.17 -16.42 8.48
C ALA A 21 13.75 -15.00 8.42
N ASN A 22 12.93 -14.00 8.07
CA ASN A 22 13.30 -12.59 8.00
C ASN A 22 12.64 -11.74 9.10
N MET A 23 12.16 -12.37 10.17
CA MET A 23 11.47 -11.69 11.26
C MET A 23 12.47 -10.81 12.04
N PRO A 24 12.26 -9.49 12.14
CA PRO A 24 13.13 -8.63 12.93
C PRO A 24 12.87 -8.81 14.43
N VAL A 25 13.88 -8.53 15.26
CA VAL A 25 13.80 -8.71 16.73
C VAL A 25 12.65 -7.92 17.36
N CYS A 26 12.31 -6.75 16.82
CA CYS A 26 11.19 -5.94 17.32
C CYS A 26 9.81 -6.60 17.12
N PHE A 27 9.71 -7.64 16.28
CA PHE A 27 8.50 -8.43 16.06
C PHE A 27 8.50 -9.77 16.84
N ASN A 28 9.43 -10.01 17.76
CA ASN A 28 9.48 -11.27 18.53
C ASN A 28 8.20 -11.58 19.31
N ASN A 29 7.45 -10.55 19.74
CA ASN A 29 6.16 -10.72 20.43
C ASN A 29 4.97 -10.82 19.46
N PHE A 30 5.22 -10.80 18.15
CA PHE A 30 4.24 -10.70 17.07
C PHE A 30 4.56 -11.69 15.93
N LEU A 31 4.98 -12.92 16.28
CA LEU A 31 5.44 -13.92 15.29
C LEU A 31 4.37 -14.37 14.28
N ASP A 32 3.10 -14.14 14.59
CA ASP A 32 1.99 -14.42 13.68
C ASP A 32 1.69 -13.27 12.70
N THR A 33 2.38 -12.13 12.82
CA THR A 33 2.25 -11.05 11.83
C THR A 33 2.87 -11.47 10.50
N THR A 34 2.05 -11.49 9.45
CA THR A 34 2.49 -11.76 8.07
C THR A 34 2.65 -10.49 7.24
N VAL A 35 1.85 -9.48 7.54
CA VAL A 35 1.83 -8.21 6.81
C VAL A 35 1.39 -7.08 7.74
N VAL A 36 1.95 -5.90 7.50
CA VAL A 36 1.53 -4.61 8.04
C VAL A 36 0.95 -3.81 6.87
N LEU A 37 -0.24 -3.27 7.06
CA LEU A 37 -0.92 -2.47 6.05
C LEU A 37 -0.78 -0.99 6.36
N ASP A 38 -0.45 -0.20 5.35
CA ASP A 38 -0.42 1.25 5.42
C ASP A 38 -1.03 1.89 4.18
N CYS A 39 -1.69 3.04 4.35
CA CYS A 39 -2.16 3.88 3.25
C CYS A 39 -1.15 5.01 3.00
N THR A 40 -0.26 4.79 2.04
CA THR A 40 0.79 5.74 1.71
C THR A 40 0.30 6.78 0.69
N GLU A 41 0.62 8.05 0.93
CA GLU A 41 0.30 9.17 0.03
C GLU A 41 1.55 9.69 -0.69
N ILE A 42 1.45 9.83 -2.01
CA ILE A 42 2.49 10.40 -2.89
C ILE A 42 1.99 11.72 -3.45
N SER A 43 2.75 12.79 -3.26
CA SER A 43 2.41 14.11 -3.81
C SER A 43 2.47 14.12 -5.33
N VAL A 44 1.52 14.80 -5.96
CA VAL A 44 1.44 14.95 -7.42
C VAL A 44 1.34 16.42 -7.80
N GLN A 45 1.66 16.71 -9.07
CA GLN A 45 1.45 18.04 -9.63
C GLN A 45 -0.04 18.42 -9.56
N VAL A 46 -0.31 19.71 -9.36
CA VAL A 46 -1.66 20.28 -9.40
C VAL A 46 -2.35 19.91 -10.72
N PRO A 47 -3.45 19.13 -10.67
CA PRO A 47 -4.19 18.77 -11.86
C PRO A 47 -4.79 20.01 -12.53
N LYS A 48 -4.93 20.02 -13.86
CA LYS A 48 -5.66 21.10 -14.56
C LYS A 48 -7.18 20.95 -14.43
N CYS A 49 -7.69 19.73 -14.35
CA CYS A 49 -9.11 19.43 -14.20
C CYS A 49 -9.62 19.69 -12.77
N LEU A 50 -10.71 20.44 -12.64
CA LEU A 50 -11.34 20.77 -11.36
C LEU A 50 -11.82 19.51 -10.62
N ALA A 51 -12.50 18.58 -11.32
CA ALA A 51 -12.95 17.32 -10.73
C ALA A 51 -11.78 16.49 -10.17
N CYS A 52 -10.62 16.52 -10.84
CA CYS A 52 -9.42 15.83 -10.38
C CYS A 52 -8.83 16.49 -9.14
N ARG A 53 -8.79 17.83 -9.08
CA ARG A 53 -8.36 18.57 -7.89
C ARG A 53 -9.18 18.19 -6.67
N ILE A 54 -10.50 18.11 -6.81
CA ILE A 54 -11.40 17.72 -5.71
C ILE A 54 -11.09 16.31 -5.21
N ARG A 55 -10.78 15.36 -6.11
CA ARG A 55 -10.47 13.96 -5.77
C ARG A 55 -9.07 13.79 -5.17
N LEU A 56 -8.09 14.54 -5.67
CA LEU A 56 -6.67 14.38 -5.31
C LEU A 56 -6.26 15.20 -4.10
N TYR A 57 -7.01 16.26 -3.74
CA TYR A 57 -6.64 17.08 -2.60
C TYR A 57 -6.76 16.30 -1.29
N SER A 58 -5.62 16.06 -0.64
CA SER A 58 -5.54 15.49 0.70
C SER A 58 -5.52 16.61 1.72
N ASN A 59 -6.56 16.65 2.56
CA ASN A 59 -6.61 17.60 3.68
C ASN A 59 -5.48 17.34 4.67
N TYR A 60 -5.10 16.08 4.87
CA TYR A 60 -4.04 15.70 5.80
C TYR A 60 -2.67 16.22 5.35
N LYS A 61 -2.34 16.09 4.06
CA LYS A 61 -1.07 16.58 3.51
C LYS A 61 -1.12 18.04 3.03
N SER A 62 -2.30 18.67 3.05
CA SER A 62 -2.53 20.02 2.52
C SER A 62 -2.01 20.21 1.09
N THR A 63 -2.09 19.16 0.27
CA THR A 63 -1.61 19.14 -1.12
C THR A 63 -2.36 18.09 -1.94
N PHE A 64 -2.08 18.01 -3.23
CA PHE A 64 -2.65 16.99 -4.12
C PHE A 64 -1.82 15.72 -4.03
N THR A 65 -2.45 14.60 -3.69
CA THR A 65 -1.79 13.30 -3.53
C THR A 65 -2.55 12.20 -4.25
N LEU A 66 -1.81 11.17 -4.65
CA LEU A 66 -2.35 9.83 -4.88
C LEU A 66 -2.12 9.00 -3.63
N LYS A 67 -3.09 8.18 -3.28
CA LYS A 67 -3.05 7.29 -2.13
C LYS A 67 -3.06 5.84 -2.58
N PHE A 68 -2.27 5.00 -1.93
CA PHE A 68 -2.14 3.59 -2.21
C PHE A 68 -2.20 2.80 -0.91
N MET A 69 -2.83 1.63 -0.92
CA MET A 69 -2.66 0.67 0.15
C MET A 69 -1.46 -0.21 -0.18
N ILE A 70 -0.52 -0.29 0.76
CA ILE A 70 0.68 -1.09 0.66
C ILE A 70 0.66 -2.12 1.78
N GLY A 71 0.92 -3.38 1.43
CA GLY A 71 1.21 -4.44 2.38
C GLY A 71 2.71 -4.67 2.43
N ILE A 72 3.27 -4.65 3.64
CA ILE A 72 4.70 -4.83 3.89
C ILE A 72 4.88 -5.96 4.91
N THR A 73 5.73 -6.93 4.64
CA THR A 73 6.05 -7.97 5.64
C THR A 73 6.82 -7.36 6.82
N PRO A 74 6.85 -8.01 8.00
CA PRO A 74 7.70 -7.55 9.10
C PRO A 74 9.17 -7.34 8.72
N GLY A 75 9.70 -8.14 7.78
CA GLY A 75 11.06 -8.01 7.25
C GLY A 75 11.25 -6.87 6.23
N GLY A 76 10.20 -6.10 5.91
CA GLY A 76 10.27 -4.92 5.04
C GLY A 76 10.00 -5.17 3.56
N LEU A 77 9.62 -6.38 3.16
CA LEU A 77 9.28 -6.69 1.76
C LEU A 77 7.89 -6.13 1.43
N ILE A 78 7.77 -5.40 0.32
CA ILE A 78 6.47 -4.99 -0.22
C ILE A 78 5.80 -6.23 -0.84
N SER A 79 4.74 -6.73 -0.20
CA SER A 79 4.02 -7.93 -0.63
C SER A 79 2.71 -7.63 -1.35
N PHE A 80 2.22 -6.40 -1.27
CA PHE A 80 0.98 -5.97 -1.91
C PHE A 80 1.00 -4.47 -2.22
N VAL A 81 0.44 -4.08 -3.36
CA VAL A 81 0.18 -2.68 -3.74
C VAL A 81 -1.18 -2.62 -4.42
N SER A 82 -2.09 -1.79 -3.93
CA SER A 82 -3.39 -1.56 -4.56
C SER A 82 -3.29 -0.71 -5.82
N GLU A 83 -4.37 -0.66 -6.60
CA GLU A 83 -4.57 0.43 -7.56
C GLU A 83 -4.52 1.81 -6.87
N PRO A 84 -4.18 2.89 -7.60
CA PRO A 84 -4.12 4.24 -7.04
C PRO A 84 -5.52 4.79 -6.74
N TYR A 85 -5.62 5.56 -5.66
CA TYR A 85 -6.80 6.33 -5.29
C TYR A 85 -6.47 7.82 -5.18
N GLY A 86 -7.49 8.67 -5.22
CA GLY A 86 -7.31 10.09 -4.94
C GLY A 86 -7.04 10.35 -3.46
N GLY A 87 -6.14 11.29 -3.14
CA GLY A 87 -5.73 11.61 -1.77
C GLY A 87 -6.87 11.92 -0.78
N ARG A 88 -8.05 12.33 -1.27
CA ARG A 88 -9.22 12.62 -0.43
C ARG A 88 -9.89 11.37 0.17
N ILE A 89 -9.71 10.20 -0.44
CA ILE A 89 -10.42 8.99 -0.01
C ILE A 89 -9.94 8.52 1.38
N SER A 90 -10.84 7.90 2.15
CA SER A 90 -10.48 7.32 3.44
C SER A 90 -9.83 5.95 3.30
N ASP A 91 -8.95 5.64 4.23
CA ASP A 91 -8.18 4.40 4.24
C ASP A 91 -9.09 3.17 4.39
N LYS A 92 -10.19 3.31 5.13
CA LYS A 92 -11.24 2.27 5.25
C LYS A 92 -11.82 1.90 3.88
N VAL A 93 -12.18 2.89 3.07
CA VAL A 93 -12.78 2.63 1.75
C VAL A 93 -11.76 1.99 0.82
N ILE A 94 -10.48 2.41 0.90
CA ILE A 94 -9.41 1.74 0.16
C ILE A 94 -9.29 0.28 0.59
N PHE A 95 -9.25 0.00 1.89
CA PHE A 95 -9.14 -1.37 2.40
C PHE A 95 -10.21 -2.29 1.79
N GLU A 96 -11.47 -1.84 1.82
CA GLU A 96 -12.62 -2.58 1.28
C GLU A 96 -12.54 -2.79 -0.25
N GLN A 97 -11.98 -1.84 -0.99
CA GLN A 97 -11.94 -1.85 -2.46
C GLN A 97 -10.63 -2.38 -3.06
N SER A 98 -9.55 -2.43 -2.27
CA SER A 98 -8.19 -2.75 -2.73
C SER A 98 -8.04 -4.18 -3.25
N GLY A 99 -8.96 -5.07 -2.87
CA GLY A 99 -8.86 -6.50 -3.15
C GLY A 99 -7.97 -7.26 -2.16
N PHE A 100 -7.35 -6.58 -1.18
CA PHE A 100 -6.50 -7.22 -0.17
C PHE A 100 -7.19 -8.39 0.54
N ASN A 101 -8.46 -8.22 0.93
CA ASN A 101 -9.24 -9.27 1.62
C ASN A 101 -9.34 -10.58 0.84
N LYS A 102 -9.30 -10.54 -0.50
CA LYS A 102 -9.32 -11.74 -1.36
C LYS A 102 -7.95 -12.41 -1.46
N MET A 103 -6.89 -11.68 -1.16
CA MET A 103 -5.51 -12.15 -1.24
C MET A 103 -5.02 -12.74 0.09
N SER A 104 -5.42 -12.15 1.21
CA SER A 104 -5.01 -12.58 2.56
C SER A 104 -5.70 -13.87 3.02
N TYR A 105 -6.87 -14.18 2.44
CA TYR A 105 -7.66 -15.39 2.71
C TYR A 105 -7.97 -16.08 1.37
N PRO A 106 -6.99 -16.77 0.76
CA PRO A 106 -7.24 -17.57 -0.44
C PRO A 106 -8.23 -18.72 -0.17
#